data_AF-A0A3D5J8I4-F1
#
_entry.id   AF-A0A3D5J8I4-F1
#
_cell.length_a   1.000
_cell.length_b   1.000
_cell.length_c   1.000
_cell.angle_alpha   90.00
_cell.angle_beta   90.00
_cell.angle_gamma   90.00
#
_symmetry.space_group_name_H-M   'P 1'
#
loop_
_entity.id
_entity.type
_entity.pdbx_description
1 polymer ?
#
loop_
_entity_poly.entity_id
_entity_poly.type
_entity_poly.pdbx_seq_one_letter_code
_entity_poly.pdbx_strand_id
1 'polypeptide(L)'
;MKTSLSQSVEISLNYLHLVSQRQNIPTFAPKLSEIKDKLGKNVHFKLKEIVAEGSYLDRLVSWNPLRNVVTISKGIERVKIEDHYYSDEERHHDEDNQSGTAIDPHIWLVPSNIQKIAE
;
A
#
# COMPACT_ATOMS: atom_id res chain seq x y z
N MET A 1 -18.58 9.02 48.71
CA MET A 1 -17.38 9.21 47.87
C MET A 1 -17.60 8.40 46.60
N LYS A 2 -17.84 9.04 45.44
CA LYS A 2 -18.17 8.35 44.18
C LYS A 2 -16.85 7.94 43.49
N THR A 3 -16.58 6.66 43.42
CA THR A 3 -15.50 6.10 42.59
C THR A 3 -15.95 6.12 41.13
N SER A 4 -15.29 6.93 40.31
CA SER A 4 -15.48 6.98 38.86
C SER A 4 -14.85 5.72 38.25
N LEU A 5 -15.67 4.90 37.61
CA LEU A 5 -15.23 3.79 36.76
C LEU A 5 -14.57 4.38 35.51
N SER A 6 -13.30 4.07 35.27
CA SER A 6 -12.64 4.42 34.01
C SER A 6 -13.33 3.66 32.89
N GLN A 7 -13.96 4.39 31.97
CA GLN A 7 -14.58 3.83 30.79
C GLN A 7 -13.47 3.34 29.86
N SER A 8 -13.30 2.03 29.74
CA SER A 8 -12.40 1.42 28.76
C SER A 8 -12.91 1.76 27.37
N VAL A 9 -12.11 2.52 26.60
CA VAL A 9 -12.41 2.80 25.20
C VAL A 9 -12.02 1.58 24.38
N GLU A 10 -13.01 0.85 23.91
CA GLU A 10 -12.82 -0.26 22.98
C GLU A 10 -12.57 0.32 21.57
N ILE A 11 -11.33 0.22 21.08
CA ILE A 11 -10.97 0.69 19.73
C ILE A 11 -11.28 -0.46 18.76
N SER A 12 -12.43 -0.41 18.10
CA SER A 12 -12.73 -1.29 16.97
C SER A 12 -11.89 -0.87 15.76
N LEU A 13 -10.89 -1.69 15.39
CA LEU A 13 -10.11 -1.50 14.18
C LEU A 13 -10.88 -2.06 12.98
N ASN A 14 -11.45 -1.18 12.15
CA ASN A 14 -12.08 -1.55 10.89
C ASN A 14 -11.09 -1.38 9.73
N TYR A 15 -10.75 -2.48 9.06
CA TYR A 15 -9.88 -2.48 7.89
C TYR A 15 -10.70 -2.51 6.59
N LEU A 16 -10.38 -1.62 5.67
CA LEU A 16 -10.91 -1.65 4.29
C LEU A 16 -9.79 -2.05 3.34
N HIS A 17 -9.85 -3.28 2.83
CA HIS A 17 -8.98 -3.74 1.75
C HIS A 17 -9.52 -3.18 0.43
N LEU A 18 -8.73 -2.36 -0.25
CA LEU A 18 -9.12 -1.82 -1.56
C LEU A 18 -8.96 -2.86 -2.67
N VAL A 19 -7.83 -3.56 -2.66
CA VAL A 19 -7.54 -4.65 -3.59
C VAL A 19 -8.03 -5.95 -2.96
N SER A 20 -8.97 -6.62 -3.62
CA SER A 20 -9.45 -7.94 -3.18
C SER A 20 -8.46 -9.05 -3.58
N GLN A 21 -8.60 -10.22 -2.97
CA GLN A 21 -7.79 -11.38 -3.36
C GLN A 21 -7.93 -11.63 -4.86
N ARG A 22 -6.81 -12.00 -5.50
CA ARG A 22 -6.71 -12.32 -6.95
C ARG A 22 -6.79 -11.11 -7.91
N GLN A 23 -6.83 -9.88 -7.42
CA GLN A 23 -6.69 -8.69 -8.27
C GLN A 23 -5.23 -8.28 -8.44
N ASN A 24 -4.91 -7.69 -9.59
CA ASN A 24 -3.56 -7.23 -9.93
C ASN A 24 -3.31 -5.84 -9.32
N ILE A 25 -2.43 -5.77 -8.32
CA ILE A 25 -2.10 -4.55 -7.59
C ILE A 25 -1.50 -3.45 -8.52
N PRO A 26 -0.48 -3.73 -9.36
CA PRO A 26 0.11 -2.76 -10.27
C PRO A 26 -0.86 -1.96 -11.15
N THR A 27 -2.00 -2.52 -11.52
CA THR A 27 -3.00 -1.88 -12.40
C THR A 27 -4.33 -1.62 -11.72
N PHE A 28 -4.43 -1.88 -10.41
CA PHE A 28 -5.68 -1.75 -9.68
C PHE A 28 -6.11 -0.29 -9.55
N ALA A 29 -7.34 -0.01 -9.94
CA ALA A 29 -8.04 1.23 -9.64
C ALA A 29 -9.40 0.92 -9.01
N PRO A 30 -9.68 1.37 -7.78
CA PRO A 30 -10.96 1.11 -7.14
C PRO A 30 -12.07 1.92 -7.82
N LYS A 31 -13.27 1.35 -7.87
CA LYS A 31 -14.45 2.12 -8.28
C LYS A 31 -14.82 3.09 -7.17
N LEU A 32 -14.49 4.36 -7.39
CA LEU A 32 -14.53 5.38 -6.34
C LEU A 32 -15.93 5.60 -5.74
N SER A 33 -16.99 5.39 -6.52
CA SER A 33 -18.37 5.47 -6.03
C SER A 33 -18.69 4.42 -4.95
N GLU A 34 -18.04 3.25 -4.99
CA GLU A 34 -18.32 2.13 -4.08
C GLU A 34 -17.58 2.25 -2.74
N ILE A 35 -16.45 2.97 -2.75
CA ILE A 35 -15.65 3.16 -1.54
C ILE A 35 -15.97 4.47 -0.82
N LYS A 36 -16.55 5.47 -1.51
CA LYS A 36 -16.81 6.81 -0.97
C LYS A 36 -17.45 6.80 0.43
N ASP A 37 -18.50 6.01 0.60
CA ASP A 37 -19.26 5.96 1.86
C ASP A 37 -18.53 5.20 2.98
N LYS A 38 -17.49 4.44 2.63
CA LYS A 38 -16.64 3.69 3.56
C LYS A 38 -15.38 4.47 3.96
N LEU A 39 -15.12 5.64 3.35
CA LEU A 39 -13.84 6.34 3.49
C LEU A 39 -13.59 6.95 4.87
N GLY A 40 -14.60 7.10 5.74
CA GLY A 40 -14.48 7.36 7.20
C GLY A 40 -13.40 8.36 7.64
N LYS A 41 -12.96 8.31 8.90
CA LYS A 41 -11.69 8.92 9.36
C LYS A 41 -10.60 7.87 9.32
N ASN A 42 -10.24 7.44 8.12
CA ASN A 42 -9.36 6.28 7.94
C ASN A 42 -7.91 6.73 7.72
N VAL A 43 -6.95 5.90 8.15
CA VAL A 43 -5.56 5.97 7.71
C VAL A 43 -5.46 5.20 6.38
N HIS A 44 -4.69 5.71 5.41
CA HIS A 44 -4.37 4.98 4.20
C HIS A 44 -2.88 4.62 4.21
N PHE A 45 -2.59 3.33 4.15
CA PHE A 45 -1.23 2.80 4.01
C PHE A 45 -0.92 2.65 2.52
N LYS A 46 0.07 3.40 2.03
CA LYS A 46 0.52 3.37 0.64
C LYS A 46 1.90 2.77 0.51
N LEU A 47 2.13 2.08 -0.60
CA LEU A 47 3.42 1.47 -0.93
C LEU A 47 4.31 2.42 -1.74
N LYS A 48 3.79 3.52 -2.32
CA LYS A 48 4.54 4.54 -3.11
C LYS A 48 5.10 4.05 -4.44
N GLU A 49 5.68 2.86 -4.49
CA GLU A 49 6.28 2.28 -5.71
C GLU A 49 5.23 1.73 -6.70
N ILE A 50 3.97 1.60 -6.29
CA ILE A 50 2.86 1.22 -7.17
C ILE A 50 2.27 2.47 -7.81
N VAL A 51 2.55 2.65 -9.11
CA VAL A 51 2.10 3.82 -9.89
C VAL A 51 0.58 3.99 -9.86
N ALA A 52 -0.18 2.88 -9.92
CA ALA A 52 -1.63 2.93 -9.91
C ALA A 52 -2.22 3.57 -8.64
N GLU A 53 -1.53 3.52 -7.49
CA GLU A 53 -1.98 4.19 -6.27
C GLU A 53 -2.17 5.71 -6.49
N GLY A 54 -1.27 6.32 -7.26
CA GLY A 54 -1.35 7.75 -7.58
C GLY A 54 -2.62 8.13 -8.34
N SER A 55 -3.15 7.22 -9.19
CA SER A 55 -4.32 7.50 -10.03
C SER A 55 -5.62 7.77 -9.27
N TYR A 56 -5.72 7.25 -8.04
CA TYR A 56 -6.91 7.42 -7.21
C TYR A 56 -6.65 8.15 -5.89
N LEU A 57 -5.41 8.18 -5.39
CA LEU A 57 -5.09 8.76 -4.09
C LEU A 57 -5.44 10.24 -3.97
N ASP A 58 -5.14 11.05 -4.99
CA ASP A 58 -5.45 12.48 -4.98
C ASP A 58 -6.96 12.72 -4.80
N ARG A 59 -7.78 11.90 -5.47
CA ARG A 59 -9.23 11.95 -5.34
C ARG A 59 -9.69 11.53 -3.95
N LEU A 60 -9.09 10.50 -3.36
CA LEU A 60 -9.39 10.08 -1.98
C LEU A 60 -9.04 11.16 -0.95
N VAL A 61 -7.88 11.82 -1.12
CA VAL A 61 -7.45 12.92 -0.25
C VAL A 61 -8.37 14.13 -0.40
N SER A 62 -8.79 14.48 -1.63
CA SER A 62 -9.73 15.59 -1.85
C SER A 62 -11.08 15.41 -1.13
N TRP A 63 -11.56 14.17 -1.00
CA TRP A 63 -12.84 13.86 -0.33
C TRP A 63 -12.73 13.78 1.18
N ASN A 64 -11.55 13.43 1.70
CA ASN A 64 -11.28 13.45 3.13
C ASN A 64 -9.85 13.97 3.39
N PRO A 65 -9.68 15.30 3.45
CA PRO A 65 -8.38 15.92 3.70
C PRO A 65 -7.79 15.61 5.09
N LEU A 66 -8.64 15.16 6.04
CA LEU A 66 -8.22 14.78 7.39
C LEU A 66 -7.67 13.34 7.46
N ARG A 67 -7.64 12.61 6.34
CA ARG A 67 -7.02 11.29 6.23
C ARG A 67 -5.50 11.43 6.32
N ASN A 68 -4.91 10.63 7.19
CA ASN A 68 -3.45 10.42 7.19
C ASN A 68 -3.08 9.40 6.11
N VAL A 69 -2.14 9.77 5.24
CA VAL A 69 -1.54 8.87 4.26
C VAL A 69 -0.15 8.49 4.76
N VAL A 70 0.04 7.22 5.12
CA VAL A 70 1.29 6.68 5.65
C VAL A 70 2.00 5.91 4.54
N THR A 71 3.27 6.23 4.30
CA THR A 71 4.09 5.48 3.34
C THR A 71 4.81 4.36 4.07
N ILE A 72 4.38 3.12 3.88
CA ILE A 72 4.92 1.96 4.62
C ILE A 72 6.27 1.47 4.06
N SER A 73 6.68 1.96 2.90
CA SER A 73 7.99 1.67 2.30
C SER A 73 9.11 2.61 2.80
N LYS A 74 8.84 3.44 3.81
CA LYS A 74 9.83 4.38 4.37
C LYS A 74 10.87 3.60 5.20
N GLY A 75 12.16 3.87 4.98
CA GLY A 75 13.26 3.21 5.72
C GLY A 75 13.57 1.76 5.31
N ILE A 76 12.87 1.24 4.30
CA ILE A 76 13.16 -0.05 3.68
C ILE A 76 14.11 0.16 2.51
N GLU A 77 15.20 -0.61 2.51
CA GLU A 77 16.14 -0.68 1.40
C GLU A 77 15.45 -1.31 0.19
N ARG A 78 15.68 -0.72 -0.98
CA ARG A 78 14.95 -1.03 -2.21
C ARG A 78 15.86 -1.78 -3.17
N VAL A 79 15.29 -2.77 -3.83
CA VAL A 79 15.93 -3.55 -4.88
C VAL A 79 15.41 -3.07 -6.22
N LYS A 80 16.26 -3.00 -7.23
CA LYS A 80 15.81 -2.71 -8.60
C LYS A 80 15.23 -3.97 -9.22
N ILE A 81 14.27 -3.82 -10.11
CA ILE A 81 13.67 -4.96 -10.79
C ILE A 81 14.73 -5.76 -11.58
N GLU A 82 15.73 -5.08 -12.14
CA GLU A 82 16.83 -5.71 -12.88
C GLU A 82 17.72 -6.62 -12.01
N ASP A 83 17.76 -6.41 -10.70
CA ASP A 83 18.58 -7.20 -9.78
C ASP A 83 17.91 -8.55 -9.41
N HIS A 84 16.68 -8.83 -9.87
CA HIS A 84 15.99 -10.10 -9.63
C HIS A 84 16.44 -11.26 -10.52
N TYR A 85 17.20 -11.01 -11.59
CA TYR A 85 17.52 -12.01 -12.63
C TYR A 85 18.81 -12.82 -12.39
N TYR A 86 19.30 -12.94 -11.16
CA TYR A 86 20.51 -13.73 -10.86
C TYR A 86 20.18 -15.12 -10.33
N SER A 87 19.54 -15.98 -11.15
CA SER A 87 19.60 -17.44 -11.03
C SER A 87 19.01 -18.09 -12.28
N ASP A 88 19.91 -18.61 -13.11
CA ASP A 88 19.74 -19.65 -14.14
C ASP A 88 18.70 -19.48 -15.28
N GLU A 89 19.25 -19.64 -16.49
CA GLU A 89 18.63 -20.01 -17.76
C GLU A 89 17.88 -18.95 -18.62
N GLU A 90 18.46 -18.78 -19.82
CA GLU A 90 17.93 -18.30 -21.11
C GLU A 90 17.16 -16.97 -21.18
N ARG A 91 17.88 -15.99 -21.73
CA ARG A 91 17.38 -14.69 -22.19
C ARG A 91 16.43 -14.86 -23.38
N HIS A 92 15.13 -14.77 -23.12
CA HIS A 92 14.16 -14.33 -24.12
C HIS A 92 13.91 -12.83 -23.91
N HIS A 93 14.57 -12.01 -24.72
CA HIS A 93 14.25 -10.58 -24.83
C HIS A 93 13.01 -10.43 -25.71
N ASP A 94 11.84 -10.30 -25.10
CA ASP A 94 10.76 -9.57 -25.72
C ASP A 94 11.01 -8.08 -25.46
N GLU A 95 11.41 -7.37 -26.53
CA GLU A 95 11.49 -5.92 -26.59
C GLU A 95 10.07 -5.35 -26.52
N ASP A 96 9.50 -5.24 -25.32
CA ASP A 96 8.50 -4.21 -25.08
C ASP A 96 8.43 -3.83 -23.59
N ASN A 97 8.42 -2.52 -23.37
CA ASN A 97 8.13 -1.79 -22.14
C ASN A 97 9.18 -1.58 -21.05
N GLN A 98 9.62 -0.31 -21.00
CA GLN A 98 10.08 0.46 -19.84
C GLN A 98 11.56 0.30 -19.45
N SER A 99 12.42 0.87 -20.29
CA SER A 99 13.72 1.40 -19.85
C SER A 99 13.52 2.49 -18.79
N GLY A 100 13.48 2.11 -17.53
CA GLY A 100 13.48 2.99 -16.38
C GLY A 100 13.87 2.18 -15.15
N THR A 101 14.61 2.78 -14.24
CA THR A 101 15.05 2.23 -12.95
C THR A 101 13.85 1.86 -12.06
N ALA A 102 13.14 0.79 -12.40
CA ALA A 102 11.93 0.39 -11.71
C ALA A 102 12.32 -0.28 -10.40
N ILE A 103 11.73 0.20 -9.31
CA ILE A 103 11.95 -0.34 -7.97
C ILE A 103 10.94 -1.47 -7.74
N ASP A 104 11.40 -2.59 -7.20
CA ASP A 104 10.53 -3.68 -6.79
C ASP A 104 9.56 -3.23 -5.67
N PRO A 105 8.24 -3.22 -5.91
CA PRO A 105 7.29 -2.82 -4.89
C PRO A 105 7.02 -3.90 -3.83
N HIS A 106 7.42 -5.17 -4.04
CA HIS A 106 6.99 -6.33 -3.24
C HIS A 106 7.68 -6.47 -1.87
N ILE A 107 7.98 -5.35 -1.21
CA ILE A 107 8.72 -5.28 0.05
C ILE A 107 8.11 -6.10 1.19
N TRP A 108 6.79 -6.34 1.16
CA TRP A 108 6.07 -7.12 2.17
C TRP A 108 6.29 -8.63 2.06
N LEU A 109 6.86 -9.11 0.96
CA LEU A 109 7.21 -10.54 0.79
C LEU A 109 8.54 -10.89 1.46
N VAL A 110 9.34 -9.90 1.85
CA VAL A 110 10.60 -10.10 2.57
C VAL A 110 10.34 -10.06 4.08
N PRO A 111 10.47 -11.17 4.82
CA PRO A 111 10.08 -11.23 6.23
C PRO A 111 10.77 -10.20 7.13
N SER A 112 12.04 -9.86 6.85
CA SER A 112 12.80 -8.86 7.61
C SER A 112 12.26 -7.43 7.45
N ASN A 113 11.49 -7.15 6.40
CA ASN A 113 10.85 -5.85 6.21
C ASN A 113 9.58 -5.69 7.04
N ILE A 114 8.94 -6.77 7.48
CA ILE A 114 7.66 -6.72 8.18
C ILE A 114 7.74 -5.90 9.46
N GLN A 115 8.86 -5.99 10.20
CA GLN A 115 9.07 -5.19 11.40
C GLN A 115 9.08 -3.69 11.08
N LYS A 116 9.79 -3.27 10.03
CA LYS A 116 9.85 -1.88 9.59
C LYS A 116 8.52 -1.36 9.04
N ILE A 117 7.70 -2.23 8.45
CA ILE A 117 6.34 -1.89 7.98
C ILE A 117 5.39 -1.63 9.18
N ALA A 118 5.63 -2.29 10.31
CA ALA A 118 4.78 -2.22 11.50
C ALA A 118 5.15 -1.09 12.48
N GLU A 119 6.34 -0.50 12.34
CA GLU A 119 6.84 0.66 13.12
C GLU A 119 6.13 1.98 12.77
#